data_AF-O00928-F1
#
_entry.id   AF-O00928-F1
#
_cell.length_a   1.000
_cell.length_b   1.000
_cell.length_c   1.000
_cell.angle_alpha   90.00
_cell.angle_beta   90.00
_cell.angle_gamma   90.00
#
_symmetry.space_group_name_H-M   'P 1'
#
loop_
_entity.id
_entity.type
_entity.pdbx_description
1 polymer ?
#
loop_
_entity_poly.entity_id
_entity_poly.type
_entity_poly.pdbx_seq_one_letter_code
_entity_poly.pdbx_strand_id
1 'polypeptide(L)'
;MAVIMFPRYVIPCLLGLILCGDVSEGNIPPHRCDFGKLMKNMSVREPPVPKGDLVHAIVTSSTAGWQPIRFKVFDFDIKDPEKYCGREGEYRPNFKGNKLLCTADSVLTPQKKKSLLDAVIPDALKMHSDRLMVQPVQGPITVHRNQTFCNNFNIPEEHRTTGVSGADMVLYGAAGPMGSPAAWAGPCSRYKDHRPTVGVFNIGPEVLTSHDSSMRVTAHEIAHALGFGFDIMKERNLVEQRNDIRGKNDVWVVKSQTVVKKAQEFYGCDKITGVELEDEGGEGTINSHWERRIAMEEMMTGVKGSDGGRYSVLTMALFEDMGFYRAKWGTEEDMHFGKGRGCDFLEKKCVENGKSNFPDVFCTSETKPGENVCTADRGGLGSCAIYSYTPALPVRYQYFADITKGGPDDLLDYCPYVRLFSNGGCTNGDSEIMIGSRIGPNSRCVEGAGLQVRRGNLIYIIHDICVEVNCEPDILQIRFVDDNQWHNCPEGSKVTSTVALYNGSILCPKKSELCASKEVKQVTTASPVVSPGPSTGASAKAPPGSSPVSSPGASAEPSAGPSAGPSEMPLAETKEVTGTSWALHSCYFMWNMLLFVSCFPLL
;
A
#
# COMPACT_ATOMS: atom_id res chain seq x y z
N MET A 1 -36.52 65.71 20.52
CA MET A 1 -35.81 64.42 20.62
C MET A 1 -36.66 63.37 19.93
N ALA A 2 -36.21 62.83 18.80
CA ALA A 2 -36.94 61.78 18.08
C ALA A 2 -36.29 60.42 18.38
N VAL A 3 -37.10 59.45 18.79
CA VAL A 3 -36.65 58.06 19.02
C VAL A 3 -36.73 57.32 17.69
N ILE A 4 -35.59 56.85 17.19
CA ILE A 4 -35.53 55.99 16.00
C ILE A 4 -35.39 54.54 16.47
N MET A 5 -36.43 53.74 16.24
CA MET A 5 -36.37 52.29 16.41
C MET A 5 -35.70 51.63 15.21
N PHE A 6 -34.68 50.80 15.44
CA PHE A 6 -34.17 49.88 14.42
C PHE A 6 -34.92 48.54 14.46
N PRO A 7 -35.39 48.01 13.33
CA PRO A 7 -36.08 46.72 13.28
C PRO A 7 -35.10 45.53 13.36
N ARG A 8 -35.47 44.52 14.15
CA ARG A 8 -34.71 43.26 14.34
C ARG A 8 -34.86 42.28 13.16
N TYR A 9 -34.29 42.57 11.97
CA TYR A 9 -34.30 41.61 10.85
C TYR A 9 -33.09 41.70 9.89
N VAL A 10 -31.86 41.47 10.36
CA VAL A 10 -30.70 41.16 9.47
C VAL A 10 -29.71 40.17 10.12
N ILE A 11 -30.19 38.98 10.54
CA ILE A 11 -29.33 37.81 10.81
C ILE A 11 -30.04 36.54 10.30
N PRO A 12 -29.94 36.25 8.98
CA PRO A 12 -29.61 34.86 8.62
C PRO A 12 -28.70 34.71 7.38
N CYS A 13 -28.06 35.77 6.87
CA CYS A 13 -27.26 35.69 5.62
C CYS A 13 -25.73 35.52 5.80
N LEU A 14 -25.21 35.49 7.04
CA LEU A 14 -23.76 35.39 7.30
C LEU A 14 -23.30 34.02 7.85
N LEU A 15 -24.22 33.07 8.05
CA LEU A 15 -23.90 31.68 8.44
C LEU A 15 -23.94 30.69 7.26
N GLY A 16 -24.42 31.13 6.09
CA GLY A 16 -24.48 30.29 4.87
C GLY A 16 -23.19 30.27 4.03
N LEU A 17 -22.24 31.17 4.30
CA LEU A 17 -21.02 31.36 3.49
C LEU A 17 -19.75 30.78 4.13
N ILE A 18 -19.84 30.17 5.31
CA ILE A 18 -18.69 29.59 6.04
C ILE A 18 -18.66 28.04 5.93
N LEU A 19 -19.69 27.43 5.34
CA LEU A 19 -19.78 25.98 5.07
C LEU A 19 -19.60 25.59 3.59
N CYS A 20 -19.24 26.56 2.75
CA CYS A 20 -18.64 26.32 1.44
C CYS A 20 -17.16 26.76 1.49
N GLY A 21 -16.46 26.35 2.56
CA GLY A 21 -15.00 26.37 2.53
C GLY A 21 -14.55 25.46 1.39
N ASP A 22 -13.66 25.96 0.53
CA ASP A 22 -13.13 25.20 -0.59
C ASP A 22 -12.68 23.82 -0.10
N VAL A 23 -13.27 22.76 -0.67
CA VAL A 23 -12.66 21.42 -0.65
C VAL A 23 -11.46 21.51 -1.58
N SER A 24 -10.42 22.18 -1.09
CA SER A 24 -9.13 22.26 -1.75
C SER A 24 -8.70 20.84 -2.08
N GLU A 25 -8.26 20.62 -3.32
CA GLU A 25 -7.50 19.43 -3.68
C GLU A 25 -6.22 19.47 -2.85
N GLY A 26 -6.31 18.91 -1.64
CA GLY A 26 -5.21 18.84 -0.70
C GLY A 26 -4.14 17.99 -1.33
N ASN A 27 -3.10 18.63 -1.88
CA ASN A 27 -1.90 18.00 -2.41
C ASN A 27 -1.07 17.42 -1.25
N ILE A 28 -1.64 16.45 -0.54
CA ILE A 28 -0.88 15.41 0.12
C ILE A 28 -0.31 14.56 -1.03
N PRO A 29 1.02 14.49 -1.22
CA PRO A 29 1.59 13.61 -2.22
C PRO A 29 1.08 12.18 -1.96
N PRO A 30 0.67 11.41 -2.98
CA PRO A 30 0.37 10.01 -2.77
C PRO A 30 1.58 9.32 -2.13
N HIS A 31 1.33 8.31 -1.30
CA HIS A 31 2.42 7.51 -0.72
C HIS A 31 3.29 6.95 -1.85
N ARG A 32 4.58 7.27 -1.85
CA ARG A 32 5.55 6.74 -2.81
C ARG A 32 6.53 5.83 -2.08
N CYS A 33 6.68 4.60 -2.55
CA CYS A 33 7.77 3.75 -2.09
C CYS A 33 9.12 4.31 -2.58
N ASP A 34 10.14 4.21 -1.74
CA ASP A 34 11.48 4.73 -2.00
C ASP A 34 12.56 3.64 -1.95
N PHE A 35 12.21 2.43 -2.40
CA PHE A 35 13.06 1.24 -2.41
C PHE A 35 14.30 1.41 -3.31
N GLY A 36 14.11 1.68 -4.61
CA GLY A 36 15.20 1.61 -5.59
C GLY A 36 16.35 2.61 -5.34
N LYS A 37 16.10 3.74 -4.65
CA LYS A 37 17.15 4.68 -4.22
C LYS A 37 18.21 4.03 -3.30
N LEU A 38 17.90 2.92 -2.64
CA LEU A 38 18.79 2.22 -1.71
C LEU A 38 19.79 1.31 -2.42
N MET A 39 19.43 0.77 -3.59
CA MET A 39 20.16 -0.32 -4.26
C MET A 39 21.36 0.19 -5.10
N LYS A 40 21.44 1.50 -5.34
CA LYS A 40 22.40 2.14 -6.25
C LYS A 40 23.90 2.07 -5.84
N ASN A 41 24.22 1.53 -4.66
CA ASN A 41 25.59 1.30 -4.19
C ASN A 41 26.14 -0.11 -4.48
N MET A 42 25.43 -0.92 -5.29
CA MET A 42 25.82 -2.31 -5.54
C MET A 42 26.93 -2.45 -6.59
N SER A 43 28.13 -2.80 -6.11
CA SER A 43 29.13 -3.53 -6.88
C SER A 43 29.15 -4.98 -6.39
N VAL A 44 28.74 -5.92 -7.24
CA VAL A 44 28.81 -7.36 -6.96
C VAL A 44 29.72 -8.01 -7.99
N ARG A 45 30.71 -8.76 -7.50
CA ARG A 45 31.73 -9.45 -8.31
C ARG A 45 31.19 -10.82 -8.69
N GLU A 46 31.05 -11.08 -9.99
CA GLU A 46 30.46 -12.31 -10.53
C GLU A 46 31.30 -13.58 -10.24
N PRO A 47 30.65 -14.68 -9.81
CA PRO A 47 31.08 -16.04 -10.06
C PRO A 47 30.20 -16.70 -11.15
N PRO A 48 30.71 -17.70 -11.90
CA PRO A 48 29.99 -18.28 -13.03
C PRO A 48 28.81 -19.17 -12.61
N VAL A 49 27.69 -19.03 -13.34
CA VAL A 49 26.43 -19.77 -13.14
C VAL A 49 26.47 -21.16 -13.82
N PRO A 50 26.13 -22.25 -13.13
CA PRO A 50 25.89 -23.55 -13.77
C PRO A 50 24.56 -23.53 -14.55
N LYS A 51 24.58 -23.91 -15.83
CA LYS A 51 23.36 -24.19 -16.61
C LYS A 51 22.83 -25.58 -16.22
N GLY A 52 21.52 -25.70 -16.02
CA GLY A 52 20.83 -26.97 -15.79
C GLY A 52 19.49 -26.99 -16.52
N ASP A 53 19.23 -28.05 -17.27
CA ASP A 53 18.08 -28.15 -18.17
C ASP A 53 16.76 -28.45 -17.44
N LEU A 54 15.68 -27.87 -17.94
CA LEU A 54 14.33 -28.07 -17.42
C LEU A 54 13.65 -29.24 -18.14
N VAL A 55 13.39 -30.34 -17.42
CA VAL A 55 12.63 -31.50 -17.95
C VAL A 55 11.32 -31.65 -17.19
N HIS A 56 10.20 -31.75 -17.91
CA HIS A 56 8.89 -31.99 -17.30
C HIS A 56 8.81 -33.35 -16.58
N ALA A 57 8.26 -33.33 -15.36
CA ALA A 57 7.78 -34.52 -14.67
C ALA A 57 6.37 -34.26 -14.10
N ILE A 58 5.55 -35.31 -14.09
CA ILE A 58 4.08 -35.22 -13.97
C ILE A 58 3.63 -35.00 -12.51
N VAL A 59 2.47 -34.37 -12.37
CA VAL A 59 1.78 -34.05 -11.12
C VAL A 59 1.50 -35.32 -10.27
N THR A 60 2.22 -35.48 -9.14
CA THR A 60 1.75 -35.99 -7.82
C THR A 60 2.93 -36.13 -6.82
N SER A 61 3.66 -35.05 -6.48
CA SER A 61 4.80 -35.12 -5.51
C SER A 61 5.24 -33.80 -4.82
N SER A 62 4.73 -32.64 -5.23
CA SER A 62 5.49 -31.36 -5.13
C SER A 62 5.54 -30.61 -3.79
N THR A 63 4.96 -31.10 -2.69
CA THR A 63 5.02 -30.41 -1.37
C THR A 63 6.15 -30.87 -0.46
N ALA A 64 6.91 -31.92 -0.83
CA ALA A 64 8.02 -32.43 -0.02
C ALA A 64 9.07 -31.33 0.25
N GLY A 65 9.23 -30.96 1.53
CA GLY A 65 10.21 -29.97 2.00
C GLY A 65 9.78 -28.49 1.88
N TRP A 66 8.62 -28.16 1.34
CA TRP A 66 8.08 -26.80 1.33
C TRP A 66 7.20 -26.56 2.57
N GLN A 67 7.39 -25.44 3.27
CA GLN A 67 6.65 -25.06 4.48
C GLN A 67 6.31 -23.55 4.46
N PRO A 68 5.30 -23.07 5.22
CA PRO A 68 5.06 -21.63 5.38
C PRO A 68 6.33 -20.90 5.85
N ILE A 69 6.62 -19.75 5.27
CA ILE A 69 7.82 -18.97 5.60
C ILE A 69 7.82 -18.50 7.06
N ARG A 70 8.91 -18.78 7.79
CA ARG A 70 9.09 -18.37 9.19
C ARG A 70 9.87 -17.06 9.28
N PHE A 71 9.25 -16.04 9.83
CA PHE A 71 9.91 -14.76 10.10
C PHE A 71 10.44 -14.69 11.54
N LYS A 72 11.59 -14.04 11.73
CA LYS A 72 11.97 -13.43 13.02
C LYS A 72 12.18 -11.95 12.83
N VAL A 73 11.42 -11.14 13.56
CA VAL A 73 11.51 -9.67 13.51
C VAL A 73 12.09 -9.17 14.81
N PHE A 74 13.05 -8.24 14.70
CA PHE A 74 13.66 -7.55 15.83
C PHE A 74 13.30 -6.07 15.76
N ASP A 75 12.76 -5.55 16.86
CA ASP A 75 12.16 -4.21 16.98
C ASP A 75 13.00 -3.26 17.84
N PHE A 76 14.30 -3.52 17.94
CA PHE A 76 15.25 -2.75 18.77
C PHE A 76 15.21 -1.25 18.44
N ASP A 77 15.23 -0.89 17.16
CA ASP A 77 15.17 0.49 16.68
C ASP A 77 13.78 1.14 16.84
N ILE A 78 12.70 0.36 16.88
CA ILE A 78 11.34 0.87 17.20
C ILE A 78 11.23 1.15 18.72
N LYS A 79 11.94 0.39 19.55
CA LYS A 79 11.92 0.53 21.01
C LYS A 79 12.85 1.65 21.52
N ASP A 80 13.97 1.91 20.84
CA ASP A 80 15.00 2.89 21.20
C ASP A 80 14.53 4.36 20.99
N PRO A 81 14.42 5.18 22.06
CA PRO A 81 13.93 6.57 21.97
C PRO A 81 14.87 7.51 21.20
N GLU A 82 16.14 7.14 20.94
CA GLU A 82 17.05 7.93 20.10
C GLU A 82 16.86 7.65 18.60
N LYS A 83 16.06 6.64 18.24
CA LYS A 83 15.87 6.14 16.87
C LYS A 83 14.55 6.53 16.22
N TYR A 84 13.51 6.83 16.98
CA TYR A 84 12.21 7.33 16.48
C TYR A 84 11.88 8.73 17.04
N CYS A 85 10.96 9.45 16.39
CA CYS A 85 10.50 10.76 16.86
C CYS A 85 9.58 10.63 18.07
N GLY A 86 10.06 11.05 19.25
CA GLY A 86 9.24 11.10 20.47
C GLY A 86 8.35 12.34 20.54
N ARG A 87 8.76 13.42 19.86
CA ARG A 87 8.06 14.70 19.75
C ARG A 87 8.55 15.47 18.51
N GLU A 88 7.79 16.49 18.13
CA GLU A 88 8.17 17.43 17.07
C GLU A 88 9.43 18.22 17.43
N GLY A 89 10.22 18.61 16.41
CA GLY A 89 11.46 19.38 16.55
C GLY A 89 12.74 18.55 16.83
N GLU A 90 12.62 17.25 17.10
CA GLU A 90 13.76 16.36 17.27
C GLU A 90 14.44 16.01 15.93
N TYR A 91 15.69 15.52 15.96
CA TYR A 91 16.39 15.00 14.79
C TYR A 91 16.69 13.51 14.96
N ARG A 92 16.05 12.68 14.13
CA ARG A 92 16.10 11.20 14.23
C ARG A 92 16.55 10.59 12.91
N PRO A 93 17.19 9.40 12.93
CA PRO A 93 17.68 8.76 11.71
C PRO A 93 16.53 8.36 10.79
N ASN A 94 16.68 8.62 9.49
CA ASN A 94 15.79 8.07 8.44
C ASN A 94 16.21 6.65 7.99
N PHE A 95 17.20 6.08 8.68
CA PHE A 95 17.84 4.79 8.40
C PHE A 95 18.52 4.66 7.02
N LYS A 96 18.52 5.71 6.18
CA LYS A 96 19.26 5.78 4.91
C LYS A 96 20.65 6.44 5.05
N GLY A 97 21.12 6.63 6.28
CA GLY A 97 22.40 7.25 6.63
C GLY A 97 22.32 8.73 7.03
N ASN A 98 21.13 9.34 6.96
CA ASN A 98 20.89 10.74 7.33
C ASN A 98 19.95 10.85 8.55
N LYS A 99 19.86 12.05 9.12
CA LYS A 99 18.81 12.42 10.08
C LYS A 99 17.81 13.38 9.42
N LEU A 100 16.54 13.29 9.81
CA LEU A 100 15.49 14.22 9.42
C LEU A 100 14.89 14.89 10.67
N LEU A 101 14.35 16.09 10.46
CA LEU A 101 13.57 16.82 11.44
C LEU A 101 12.22 16.12 11.64
N CYS A 102 11.87 15.85 12.89
CA CYS A 102 10.58 15.29 13.28
C CYS A 102 9.48 16.37 13.15
N THR A 103 8.53 16.17 12.25
CA THR A 103 7.26 16.94 12.20
C THR A 103 6.22 16.28 13.12
N ALA A 104 5.07 16.93 13.32
CA ALA A 104 3.92 16.33 14.01
C ALA A 104 3.52 14.94 13.46
N ASP A 105 3.47 14.77 12.14
CA ASP A 105 3.10 13.49 11.50
C ASP A 105 4.13 12.38 11.74
N SER A 106 5.41 12.76 11.76
CA SER A 106 6.54 11.86 12.03
C SER A 106 6.58 11.36 13.48
N VAL A 107 5.78 11.90 14.43
CA VAL A 107 5.80 11.45 15.83
C VAL A 107 5.21 10.04 15.97
N LEU A 108 6.00 9.12 16.52
CA LEU A 108 5.56 7.77 16.86
C LEU A 108 4.90 7.78 18.24
N THR A 109 3.62 8.17 18.28
CA THR A 109 2.81 8.18 19.51
C THR A 109 2.72 6.79 20.16
N PRO A 110 2.44 6.66 21.47
CA PRO A 110 2.26 5.37 22.12
C PRO A 110 1.21 4.48 21.43
N GLN A 111 0.15 5.09 20.88
CA GLN A 111 -0.91 4.42 20.13
C GLN A 111 -0.40 3.92 18.77
N LYS A 112 0.31 4.76 17.99
CA LYS A 112 0.95 4.34 16.73
C LYS A 112 1.97 3.22 16.97
N LYS A 113 2.81 3.34 18.00
CA LYS A 113 3.81 2.33 18.41
C LYS A 113 3.17 0.99 18.79
N LYS A 114 2.09 1.02 19.58
CA LYS A 114 1.33 -0.17 19.96
C LYS A 114 0.68 -0.83 18.75
N SER A 115 0.01 -0.06 17.90
CA SER A 115 -0.61 -0.57 16.65
C SER A 115 0.43 -1.20 15.72
N LEU A 116 1.59 -0.55 15.56
CA LEU A 116 2.69 -1.03 14.73
C LEU A 116 3.22 -2.40 15.18
N LEU A 117 3.48 -2.56 16.48
CA LEU A 117 4.09 -3.76 17.05
C LEU A 117 3.10 -4.90 17.27
N ASP A 118 1.89 -4.60 17.74
CA ASP A 118 0.92 -5.63 18.19
C ASP A 118 0.02 -6.15 17.05
N ALA A 119 -0.13 -5.39 15.95
CA ALA A 119 -1.07 -5.73 14.87
C ALA A 119 -0.46 -5.57 13.46
N VAL A 120 0.00 -4.38 13.09
CA VAL A 120 0.41 -4.05 11.71
C VAL A 120 1.58 -4.92 11.22
N ILE A 121 2.66 -5.05 12.00
CA ILE A 121 3.79 -5.92 11.64
C ILE A 121 3.37 -7.41 11.65
N PRO A 122 2.74 -7.96 12.71
CA PRO A 122 2.23 -9.33 12.71
C PRO A 122 1.36 -9.68 11.49
N ASP A 123 0.39 -8.85 11.16
CA ASP A 123 -0.55 -9.13 10.06
C ASP A 123 0.10 -8.96 8.68
N ALA A 124 1.04 -8.02 8.51
CA ALA A 124 1.84 -7.92 7.28
C ALA A 124 2.72 -9.18 7.05
N LEU A 125 3.36 -9.70 8.11
CA LEU A 125 4.09 -10.98 8.03
C LEU A 125 3.13 -12.16 7.75
N LYS A 126 1.90 -12.09 8.27
CA LYS A 126 0.85 -13.06 7.99
C LYS A 126 0.40 -13.02 6.53
N MET A 127 0.27 -11.84 5.92
CA MET A 127 -0.05 -11.71 4.49
C MET A 127 0.92 -12.51 3.61
N HIS A 128 2.23 -12.48 3.93
CA HIS A 128 3.23 -13.30 3.25
C HIS A 128 3.19 -14.77 3.65
N SER A 129 3.14 -15.12 4.94
CA SER A 129 3.17 -16.54 5.36
C SER A 129 1.90 -17.33 5.02
N ASP A 130 0.76 -16.66 4.82
CA ASP A 130 -0.45 -17.26 4.25
C ASP A 130 -0.29 -17.64 2.77
N ARG A 131 0.56 -16.92 2.01
CA ARG A 131 0.67 -16.99 0.53
C ARG A 131 1.97 -17.60 0.01
N LEU A 132 3.05 -17.53 0.78
CA LEU A 132 4.39 -17.97 0.37
C LEU A 132 4.86 -19.13 1.23
N MET A 133 5.18 -20.24 0.56
CA MET A 133 5.96 -21.34 1.12
C MET A 133 7.42 -21.19 0.73
N VAL A 134 8.32 -21.72 1.55
CA VAL A 134 9.77 -21.71 1.38
C VAL A 134 10.34 -23.10 1.66
N GLN A 135 11.51 -23.42 1.10
CA GLN A 135 12.32 -24.52 1.64
C GLN A 135 13.06 -24.03 2.90
N PRO A 136 12.82 -24.63 4.08
CA PRO A 136 13.34 -24.09 5.33
C PRO A 136 14.87 -23.98 5.37
N VAL A 137 15.38 -22.87 5.89
CA VAL A 137 16.81 -22.70 6.16
C VAL A 137 17.26 -23.74 7.19
N GLN A 138 18.36 -24.41 6.87
CA GLN A 138 19.01 -25.38 7.75
C GLN A 138 20.08 -24.66 8.58
N GLY A 139 19.94 -24.70 9.91
CA GLY A 139 20.84 -24.02 10.85
C GLY A 139 20.48 -22.53 11.10
N PRO A 140 21.34 -21.80 11.84
CA PRO A 140 21.16 -20.38 12.10
C PRO A 140 21.48 -19.52 10.87
N ILE A 141 20.76 -18.39 10.73
CA ILE A 141 21.06 -17.36 9.74
C ILE A 141 22.06 -16.35 10.34
N THR A 142 23.28 -16.31 9.82
CA THR A 142 24.29 -15.30 10.19
C THR A 142 24.08 -14.00 9.42
N VAL A 143 24.17 -12.86 10.11
CA VAL A 143 23.91 -11.54 9.54
C VAL A 143 25.19 -10.88 9.04
N HIS A 144 25.40 -10.93 7.72
CA HIS A 144 26.54 -10.30 7.06
C HIS A 144 26.21 -8.86 6.61
N ARG A 145 27.18 -7.94 6.75
CA ARG A 145 27.08 -6.53 6.32
C ARG A 145 27.40 -6.40 4.82
N ASN A 146 26.53 -6.94 3.96
CA ASN A 146 26.77 -6.89 2.51
C ASN A 146 26.26 -5.57 1.87
N GLN A 147 25.32 -4.88 2.51
CA GLN A 147 24.77 -3.61 2.04
C GLN A 147 25.02 -2.47 3.04
N THR A 148 25.28 -1.26 2.51
CA THR A 148 25.69 -0.11 3.34
C THR A 148 24.57 0.40 4.25
N PHE A 149 23.32 0.42 3.78
CA PHE A 149 22.16 0.90 4.56
C PHE A 149 21.85 0.02 5.78
N CYS A 150 22.19 -1.27 5.75
CA CYS A 150 22.01 -2.19 6.87
C CYS A 150 22.90 -1.86 8.08
N ASN A 151 23.90 -0.99 7.91
CA ASN A 151 24.72 -0.49 9.01
C ASN A 151 24.01 0.53 9.90
N ASN A 152 22.88 1.07 9.46
CA ASN A 152 22.11 2.08 10.21
C ASN A 152 21.18 1.45 11.29
N PHE A 153 21.02 0.13 11.28
CA PHE A 153 20.16 -0.63 12.19
C PHE A 153 20.94 -1.26 13.35
N ASN A 154 20.29 -1.36 14.51
CA ASN A 154 20.83 -1.96 15.72
C ASN A 154 20.82 -3.51 15.59
N ILE A 155 21.85 -4.07 14.95
CA ILE A 155 22.03 -5.51 14.74
C ILE A 155 23.03 -6.08 15.78
N PRO A 156 22.58 -6.89 16.76
CA PRO A 156 23.42 -7.47 17.81
C PRO A 156 24.61 -8.30 17.30
N GLU A 157 25.70 -8.34 18.05
CA GLU A 157 26.90 -9.10 17.68
C GLU A 157 26.67 -10.62 17.68
N GLU A 158 25.78 -11.10 18.54
CA GLU A 158 25.34 -12.50 18.55
C GLU A 158 24.74 -12.92 17.19
N HIS A 159 23.90 -12.07 16.58
CA HIS A 159 23.27 -12.38 15.29
C HIS A 159 24.27 -12.40 14.12
N ARG A 160 25.48 -11.85 14.30
CA ARG A 160 26.59 -11.87 13.33
C ARG A 160 27.49 -13.10 13.51
N THR A 161 27.58 -13.61 14.74
CA THR A 161 28.53 -14.64 15.16
C THR A 161 27.89 -16.03 15.28
N THR A 162 26.92 -16.20 16.19
CA THR A 162 26.15 -17.46 16.33
C THR A 162 24.98 -17.54 15.36
N GLY A 163 24.41 -16.38 15.01
CA GLY A 163 23.31 -16.26 14.06
C GLY A 163 21.93 -16.60 14.66
N VAL A 164 20.90 -16.38 13.86
CA VAL A 164 19.49 -16.48 14.28
C VAL A 164 18.89 -17.81 13.86
N SER A 165 18.68 -18.71 14.84
CA SER A 165 18.05 -20.02 14.63
C SER A 165 16.52 -19.94 14.48
N GLY A 166 15.94 -20.85 13.70
CA GLY A 166 14.49 -21.07 13.63
C GLY A 166 13.72 -20.08 12.74
N ALA A 167 14.39 -19.39 11.84
CA ALA A 167 13.80 -18.47 10.86
C ALA A 167 14.23 -18.83 9.43
N ASP A 168 13.43 -18.39 8.46
CA ASP A 168 13.73 -18.43 7.02
C ASP A 168 13.97 -17.04 6.44
N MET A 169 13.53 -16.01 7.17
CA MET A 169 13.78 -14.59 6.92
C MET A 169 13.94 -13.87 8.27
N VAL A 170 15.03 -13.12 8.44
CA VAL A 170 15.30 -12.27 9.60
C VAL A 170 15.08 -10.81 9.20
N LEU A 171 14.29 -10.07 9.95
CA LEU A 171 13.99 -8.66 9.70
C LEU A 171 14.38 -7.79 10.90
N TYR A 172 14.95 -6.62 10.62
CA TYR A 172 15.19 -5.58 11.61
C TYR A 172 14.29 -4.38 11.28
N GLY A 173 13.37 -4.08 12.18
CA GLY A 173 12.36 -3.05 12.00
C GLY A 173 12.73 -1.73 12.68
N ALA A 174 12.44 -0.62 12.01
CA ALA A 174 12.55 0.73 12.50
C ALA A 174 11.28 1.55 12.19
N ALA A 175 11.15 2.70 12.86
CA ALA A 175 10.05 3.67 12.68
C ALA A 175 10.55 5.12 12.82
N GLY A 176 11.67 5.41 12.15
CA GLY A 176 12.25 6.76 12.05
C GLY A 176 11.53 7.62 11.01
N PRO A 177 11.68 8.96 11.10
CA PRO A 177 11.02 9.93 10.22
C PRO A 177 11.40 9.73 8.76
N MET A 178 10.44 9.99 7.87
CA MET A 178 10.63 9.93 6.42
C MET A 178 10.44 11.29 5.73
N GLY A 179 9.86 12.29 6.41
CA GLY A 179 9.65 13.64 5.87
C GLY A 179 8.59 13.71 4.76
N SER A 180 7.95 12.58 4.49
CA SER A 180 6.79 12.40 3.61
C SER A 180 6.10 11.08 4.02
N PRO A 181 4.84 10.83 3.60
CA PRO A 181 4.15 9.56 3.86
C PRO A 181 4.78 8.38 3.07
N ALA A 182 5.95 7.93 3.50
CA ALA A 182 6.73 6.88 2.85
C ALA A 182 7.17 5.80 3.84
N ALA A 183 7.46 4.63 3.31
CA ALA A 183 8.19 3.57 3.98
C ALA A 183 9.34 3.12 3.07
N TRP A 184 10.20 2.24 3.58
CA TRP A 184 11.18 1.54 2.76
C TRP A 184 11.67 0.27 3.45
N ALA A 185 12.11 -0.72 2.68
CA ALA A 185 12.80 -1.91 3.16
C ALA A 185 13.90 -2.37 2.21
N GLY A 186 14.56 -3.49 2.51
CA GLY A 186 15.45 -4.13 1.54
C GLY A 186 16.27 -5.30 2.08
N PRO A 187 16.83 -6.11 1.17
CA PRO A 187 17.64 -7.27 1.52
C PRO A 187 19.05 -6.84 1.99
N CYS A 188 19.45 -7.29 3.17
CA CYS A 188 20.77 -7.05 3.76
C CYS A 188 21.77 -8.19 3.50
N SER A 189 21.29 -9.43 3.54
CA SER A 189 22.11 -10.62 3.29
C SER A 189 21.28 -11.71 2.62
N ARG A 190 21.97 -12.50 1.82
CA ARG A 190 21.40 -13.62 1.07
C ARG A 190 22.00 -14.94 1.55
N TYR A 191 21.29 -16.03 1.34
CA TYR A 191 21.73 -17.39 1.58
C TYR A 191 22.49 -17.95 0.36
N LYS A 192 22.96 -19.20 0.46
CA LYS A 192 23.82 -19.85 -0.55
C LYS A 192 23.17 -20.00 -1.93
N ASP A 193 21.85 -20.02 -1.97
CA ASP A 193 20.99 -20.09 -3.16
C ASP A 193 20.63 -18.71 -3.72
N HIS A 194 21.29 -17.65 -3.24
CA HIS A 194 21.04 -16.23 -3.53
C HIS A 194 19.70 -15.69 -2.96
N ARG A 195 18.95 -16.49 -2.18
CA ARG A 195 17.68 -16.05 -1.57
C ARG A 195 17.92 -15.01 -0.47
N PRO A 196 17.20 -13.88 -0.44
CA PRO A 196 17.19 -13.01 0.73
C PRO A 196 16.77 -13.76 2.00
N THR A 197 17.61 -13.68 3.04
CA THR A 197 17.35 -14.28 4.36
C THR A 197 17.56 -13.32 5.51
N VAL A 198 18.14 -12.14 5.24
CA VAL A 198 18.16 -11.02 6.18
C VAL A 198 17.74 -9.76 5.44
N GLY A 199 16.85 -8.97 6.03
CA GLY A 199 16.45 -7.67 5.54
C GLY A 199 16.22 -6.65 6.66
N VAL A 200 15.96 -5.42 6.26
CA VAL A 200 15.60 -4.29 7.14
C VAL A 200 14.33 -3.64 6.61
N PHE A 201 13.58 -2.96 7.48
CA PHE A 201 12.49 -2.07 7.08
C PHE A 201 12.39 -0.85 8.00
N ASN A 202 11.96 0.28 7.47
CA ASN A 202 11.58 1.48 8.21
C ASN A 202 10.18 1.92 7.81
N ILE A 203 9.21 1.79 8.72
CA ILE A 203 7.83 2.23 8.51
C ILE A 203 7.68 3.62 9.14
N GLY A 204 7.66 4.67 8.31
CA GLY A 204 7.51 6.04 8.78
C GLY A 204 6.20 6.23 9.56
N PRO A 205 6.18 6.87 10.74
CA PRO A 205 4.94 7.15 11.46
C PRO A 205 3.90 7.94 10.65
N GLU A 206 4.35 8.62 9.59
CA GLU A 206 3.55 9.30 8.57
C GLU A 206 2.62 8.37 7.76
N VAL A 207 2.91 7.05 7.67
CA VAL A 207 2.03 6.09 6.95
C VAL A 207 1.01 5.36 7.83
N LEU A 208 1.15 5.49 9.16
CA LEU A 208 0.32 4.80 10.15
C LEU A 208 -1.04 5.49 10.30
N THR A 209 -1.94 5.17 9.36
CA THR A 209 -3.25 5.80 9.16
C THR A 209 -4.39 4.89 9.61
N SER A 210 -4.87 3.98 8.75
CA SER A 210 -5.77 2.87 9.11
C SER A 210 -4.98 1.57 9.31
N HIS A 211 -5.55 0.60 10.02
CA HIS A 211 -4.92 -0.71 10.21
C HIS A 211 -4.57 -1.37 8.86
N ASP A 212 -5.56 -1.53 7.99
CA ASP A 212 -5.42 -2.27 6.73
C ASP A 212 -4.44 -1.58 5.77
N SER A 213 -4.48 -0.25 5.65
CA SER A 213 -3.51 0.46 4.82
C SER A 213 -2.11 0.38 5.41
N SER A 214 -1.94 0.42 6.74
CA SER A 214 -0.62 0.32 7.38
C SER A 214 -0.05 -1.08 7.22
N MET A 215 -0.88 -2.12 7.36
CA MET A 215 -0.56 -3.52 7.12
C MET A 215 -0.10 -3.74 5.68
N ARG A 216 -0.85 -3.25 4.69
CA ARG A 216 -0.53 -3.42 3.26
C ARG A 216 0.74 -2.68 2.84
N VAL A 217 0.95 -1.46 3.32
CA VAL A 217 2.23 -0.75 3.12
C VAL A 217 3.39 -1.51 3.79
N THR A 218 3.19 -2.06 4.98
CA THR A 218 4.23 -2.87 5.66
C THR A 218 4.52 -4.18 4.91
N ALA A 219 3.51 -4.82 4.31
CA ALA A 219 3.66 -6.01 3.49
C ALA A 219 4.33 -5.72 2.13
N HIS A 220 4.01 -4.59 1.50
CA HIS A 220 4.71 -4.08 0.32
C HIS A 220 6.23 -3.97 0.60
N GLU A 221 6.60 -3.34 1.72
CA GLU A 221 8.01 -3.19 2.07
C GLU A 221 8.67 -4.55 2.41
N ILE A 222 7.99 -5.42 3.15
CA ILE A 222 8.52 -6.76 3.43
C ILE A 222 8.68 -7.56 2.12
N ALA A 223 7.87 -7.34 1.09
CA ALA A 223 8.05 -7.95 -0.23
C ALA A 223 9.40 -7.53 -0.88
N HIS A 224 9.79 -6.26 -0.78
CA HIS A 224 11.11 -5.80 -1.21
C HIS A 224 12.25 -6.48 -0.43
N ALA A 225 12.11 -6.63 0.90
CA ALA A 225 13.07 -7.35 1.72
C ALA A 225 13.17 -8.85 1.36
N LEU A 226 12.06 -9.48 0.94
CA LEU A 226 12.00 -10.85 0.41
C LEU A 226 12.57 -10.99 -1.01
N GLY A 227 12.82 -9.88 -1.70
CA GLY A 227 13.52 -9.86 -2.99
C GLY A 227 12.69 -9.43 -4.19
N PHE A 228 11.48 -8.88 -3.99
CA PHE A 228 10.78 -8.16 -5.05
C PHE A 228 11.58 -6.90 -5.41
N GLY A 229 12.40 -6.95 -6.44
CA GLY A 229 13.27 -5.84 -6.82
C GLY A 229 14.08 -6.12 -8.06
N PHE A 230 14.31 -5.07 -8.85
CA PHE A 230 14.83 -5.19 -10.22
C PHE A 230 16.13 -6.00 -10.33
N ASP A 231 17.09 -5.80 -9.43
CA ASP A 231 18.38 -6.51 -9.46
C ASP A 231 18.21 -8.02 -9.35
N ILE A 232 17.28 -8.49 -8.51
CA ILE A 232 16.97 -9.92 -8.35
C ILE A 232 16.24 -10.45 -9.58
N MET A 233 15.28 -9.69 -10.13
CA MET A 233 14.58 -10.07 -11.36
C MET A 233 15.56 -10.21 -12.53
N LYS A 234 16.55 -9.32 -12.62
CA LYS A 234 17.60 -9.31 -13.64
C LYS A 234 18.61 -10.45 -13.46
N GLU A 235 19.11 -10.66 -12.24
CA GLU A 235 19.99 -11.77 -11.85
C GLU A 235 19.34 -13.14 -12.13
N ARG A 236 18.02 -13.24 -11.95
CA ARG A 236 17.22 -14.42 -12.26
C ARG A 236 16.75 -14.51 -13.73
N ASN A 237 17.12 -13.56 -14.59
CA ASN A 237 16.74 -13.49 -16.02
C ASN A 237 15.21 -13.51 -16.25
N LEU A 238 14.44 -12.89 -15.35
CA LEU A 238 12.97 -12.83 -15.40
C LEU A 238 12.46 -11.63 -16.20
N VAL A 239 13.32 -10.66 -16.51
CA VAL A 239 12.95 -9.38 -17.14
C VAL A 239 13.67 -9.16 -18.47
N GLU A 240 13.06 -8.35 -19.34
CA GLU A 240 13.65 -7.85 -20.57
C GLU A 240 13.11 -6.46 -20.91
N GLN A 241 13.83 -5.71 -21.74
CA GLN A 241 13.34 -4.44 -22.30
C GLN A 241 12.51 -4.69 -23.56
N ARG A 242 11.47 -3.87 -23.74
CA ARG A 242 10.64 -3.85 -24.94
C ARG A 242 10.40 -2.42 -25.41
N ASN A 243 10.20 -2.30 -26.72
CA ASN A 243 9.91 -1.04 -27.40
C ASN A 243 8.48 -1.04 -27.93
N ASP A 244 7.99 0.15 -28.23
CA ASP A 244 6.63 0.43 -28.71
C ASP A 244 5.50 -0.11 -27.79
N ILE A 245 5.72 -0.10 -26.47
CA ILE A 245 4.64 -0.33 -25.50
C ILE A 245 3.82 0.95 -25.42
N ARG A 246 2.73 1.03 -26.21
CA ARG A 246 1.87 2.23 -26.36
C ARG A 246 2.67 3.49 -26.76
N GLY A 247 3.73 3.33 -27.56
CA GLY A 247 4.67 4.41 -27.91
C GLY A 247 5.68 4.79 -26.81
N LYS A 248 5.84 3.97 -25.76
CA LYS A 248 6.98 3.96 -24.84
C LYS A 248 8.08 3.03 -25.38
N ASN A 249 9.33 3.40 -25.15
CA ASN A 249 10.52 2.63 -25.51
C ASN A 249 11.33 2.29 -24.25
N ASP A 250 12.18 1.27 -24.35
CA ASP A 250 13.08 0.80 -23.29
C ASP A 250 12.39 0.34 -21.99
N VAL A 251 11.07 0.08 -22.06
CA VAL A 251 10.21 -0.36 -20.93
C VAL A 251 10.61 -1.76 -20.49
N TRP A 252 10.84 -1.95 -19.19
CA TRP A 252 11.11 -3.28 -18.63
C TRP A 252 9.81 -4.05 -18.40
N VAL A 253 9.79 -5.31 -18.80
CA VAL A 253 8.68 -6.24 -18.52
C VAL A 253 9.20 -7.50 -17.84
N VAL A 254 8.41 -8.06 -16.94
CA VAL A 254 8.59 -9.41 -16.39
C VAL A 254 8.01 -10.42 -17.38
N LYS A 255 8.87 -11.24 -17.98
CA LYS A 255 8.55 -12.25 -19.01
C LYS A 255 8.51 -13.69 -18.49
N SER A 256 8.54 -13.86 -17.17
CA SER A 256 8.66 -15.18 -16.56
C SER A 256 7.39 -16.02 -16.68
N GLN A 257 7.54 -17.35 -16.73
CA GLN A 257 6.51 -18.26 -17.21
C GLN A 257 5.21 -18.23 -16.38
N THR A 258 5.31 -18.12 -15.06
CA THR A 258 4.15 -18.09 -14.17
C THR A 258 3.48 -16.73 -14.21
N VAL A 259 4.26 -15.64 -14.20
CA VAL A 259 3.76 -14.26 -14.32
C VAL A 259 2.99 -14.06 -15.62
N VAL A 260 3.56 -14.46 -16.77
CA VAL A 260 2.91 -14.35 -18.08
C VAL A 260 1.61 -15.17 -18.10
N LYS A 261 1.65 -16.42 -17.66
CA LYS A 261 0.44 -17.28 -17.62
C LYS A 261 -0.65 -16.69 -16.72
N LYS A 262 -0.29 -16.17 -15.54
CA LYS A 262 -1.23 -15.55 -14.62
C LYS A 262 -1.77 -14.23 -15.13
N ALA A 263 -1.00 -13.47 -15.89
CA ALA A 263 -1.48 -12.28 -16.57
C ALA A 263 -2.43 -12.61 -17.74
N GLN A 264 -2.15 -13.66 -18.53
CA GLN A 264 -3.08 -14.15 -19.56
C GLN A 264 -4.46 -14.50 -18.93
N GLU A 265 -4.44 -15.31 -17.87
CA GLU A 265 -5.64 -15.69 -17.08
C GLU A 265 -6.35 -14.46 -16.47
N PHE A 266 -5.60 -13.50 -15.91
CA PHE A 266 -6.14 -12.34 -15.19
C PHE A 266 -6.75 -11.28 -16.12
N TYR A 267 -5.99 -10.81 -17.12
CA TYR A 267 -6.46 -9.79 -18.05
C TYR A 267 -7.42 -10.36 -19.11
N GLY A 268 -7.45 -11.68 -19.33
CA GLY A 268 -8.19 -12.30 -20.43
C GLY A 268 -7.52 -12.00 -21.79
N CYS A 269 -6.19 -12.04 -21.84
CA CYS A 269 -5.41 -11.71 -23.03
C CYS A 269 -4.32 -12.76 -23.28
N ASP A 270 -4.58 -13.73 -24.16
CA ASP A 270 -3.61 -14.78 -24.51
C ASP A 270 -2.33 -14.24 -25.18
N LYS A 271 -2.39 -13.03 -25.75
CA LYS A 271 -1.24 -12.39 -26.41
C LYS A 271 -0.22 -11.77 -25.47
N ILE A 272 -0.55 -11.54 -24.19
CA ILE A 272 0.41 -10.93 -23.26
C ILE A 272 1.59 -11.90 -23.08
N THR A 273 2.81 -11.40 -23.28
CA THR A 273 4.06 -12.16 -23.18
C THR A 273 5.04 -11.56 -22.16
N GLY A 274 4.60 -10.56 -21.42
CA GLY A 274 5.33 -9.91 -20.32
C GLY A 274 4.46 -8.88 -19.63
N VAL A 275 4.60 -8.74 -18.32
CA VAL A 275 3.88 -7.74 -17.50
C VAL A 275 4.80 -6.56 -17.25
N GLU A 276 4.32 -5.35 -17.50
CA GLU A 276 5.10 -4.12 -17.38
C GLU A 276 5.51 -3.82 -15.94
N LEU A 277 6.76 -3.38 -15.79
CA LEU A 277 7.25 -2.75 -14.57
C LEU A 277 7.16 -1.22 -14.74
N GLU A 278 6.94 -0.55 -13.62
CA GLU A 278 6.81 0.90 -13.53
C GLU A 278 7.99 1.64 -14.18
N ASP A 279 7.70 2.58 -15.09
CA ASP A 279 8.72 3.41 -15.77
C ASP A 279 8.58 4.92 -15.49
N GLU A 280 7.56 5.35 -14.73
CA GLU A 280 7.37 6.74 -14.28
C GLU A 280 7.91 7.00 -12.86
N GLY A 281 7.90 8.27 -12.43
CA GLY A 281 8.31 8.67 -11.09
C GLY A 281 9.82 8.92 -10.95
N GLY A 282 10.56 7.98 -10.35
CA GLY A 282 11.98 8.18 -10.08
C GLY A 282 12.70 6.93 -9.57
N GLU A 283 13.98 7.06 -9.20
CA GLU A 283 14.85 5.91 -8.86
C GLU A 283 14.35 5.03 -7.71
N GLY A 284 13.47 5.54 -6.84
CA GLY A 284 12.82 4.75 -5.78
C GLY A 284 11.74 3.79 -6.28
N THR A 285 11.20 4.08 -7.47
CA THR A 285 9.94 3.56 -8.00
C THR A 285 10.16 2.75 -9.28
N ILE A 286 10.92 3.31 -10.23
CA ILE A 286 11.16 2.73 -11.56
C ILE A 286 11.74 1.31 -11.47
N ASN A 287 11.25 0.41 -12.31
CA ASN A 287 11.61 -1.01 -12.46
C ASN A 287 11.42 -1.89 -11.21
N SER A 288 11.01 -1.34 -10.08
CA SER A 288 10.90 -2.07 -8.80
C SER A 288 9.45 -2.37 -8.39
N HIS A 289 8.49 -1.92 -9.20
CA HIS A 289 7.05 -2.01 -8.98
C HIS A 289 6.36 -2.50 -10.24
N TRP A 290 5.14 -3.03 -10.10
CA TRP A 290 4.27 -3.22 -11.25
C TRP A 290 3.83 -1.86 -11.81
N GLU A 291 3.74 -1.78 -13.14
CA GLU A 291 3.16 -0.65 -13.87
C GLU A 291 1.74 -0.35 -13.35
N ARG A 292 1.59 0.76 -12.61
CA ARG A 292 0.33 1.10 -11.94
C ARG A 292 -0.77 1.39 -12.96
N ARG A 293 -0.45 1.80 -14.20
CA ARG A 293 -1.41 1.98 -15.30
C ARG A 293 -2.19 0.71 -15.67
N ILE A 294 -1.63 -0.48 -15.45
CA ILE A 294 -2.32 -1.77 -15.68
C ILE A 294 -2.73 -2.49 -14.39
N ALA A 295 -2.16 -2.10 -13.25
CA ALA A 295 -2.27 -2.81 -11.98
C ALA A 295 -2.55 -1.88 -10.78
N MET A 296 -3.35 -0.82 -10.94
CA MET A 296 -3.54 0.25 -9.92
C MET A 296 -3.92 -0.24 -8.51
N GLU A 297 -4.63 -1.36 -8.43
CA GLU A 297 -5.05 -2.00 -7.19
C GLU A 297 -4.00 -2.96 -6.59
N GLU A 298 -2.83 -3.17 -7.22
CA GLU A 298 -1.84 -4.15 -6.75
C GLU A 298 -0.98 -3.59 -5.60
N MET A 299 -0.67 -4.46 -4.63
CA MET A 299 0.16 -4.13 -3.46
C MET A 299 1.52 -3.56 -3.84
N MET A 300 2.16 -4.07 -4.91
CA MET A 300 3.50 -3.69 -5.37
C MET A 300 3.49 -2.62 -6.47
N THR A 301 2.50 -1.73 -6.49
CA THR A 301 2.55 -0.49 -7.27
C THR A 301 3.37 0.58 -6.57
N GLY A 302 3.96 1.51 -7.33
CA GLY A 302 4.76 2.61 -6.76
C GLY A 302 3.96 3.63 -5.95
N VAL A 303 2.63 3.66 -6.13
CA VAL A 303 1.65 4.49 -5.42
C VAL A 303 0.46 3.63 -5.01
N LYS A 304 0.19 3.55 -3.71
CA LYS A 304 -0.88 2.71 -3.14
C LYS A 304 -2.28 3.10 -3.63
N GLY A 305 -3.14 2.10 -3.81
CA GLY A 305 -4.60 2.29 -3.93
C GLY A 305 -5.25 2.75 -2.61
N SER A 306 -6.56 3.02 -2.62
CA SER A 306 -7.26 3.60 -1.46
C SER A 306 -7.26 2.67 -0.23
N ASP A 307 -7.30 1.36 -0.43
CA ASP A 307 -7.23 0.35 0.63
C ASP A 307 -5.79 -0.04 1.03
N GLY A 308 -4.79 0.42 0.27
CA GLY A 308 -3.36 0.07 0.45
C GLY A 308 -2.82 -0.95 -0.56
N GLY A 309 -3.66 -1.53 -1.43
CA GLY A 309 -3.24 -2.43 -2.51
C GLY A 309 -3.35 -3.92 -2.17
N ARG A 310 -3.78 -4.72 -3.16
CA ARG A 310 -4.11 -6.14 -3.12
C ARG A 310 -2.88 -7.01 -3.39
N TYR A 311 -2.66 -8.01 -2.54
CA TYR A 311 -1.59 -8.99 -2.75
C TYR A 311 -2.06 -10.02 -3.78
N SER A 312 -1.88 -9.66 -5.05
CA SER A 312 -2.57 -10.31 -6.16
C SER A 312 -1.84 -11.53 -6.70
N VAL A 313 -2.49 -12.15 -7.69
CA VAL A 313 -1.92 -13.22 -8.52
C VAL A 313 -0.59 -12.83 -9.18
N LEU A 314 -0.35 -11.55 -9.49
CA LEU A 314 0.86 -11.07 -10.18
C LEU A 314 2.08 -11.14 -9.26
N THR A 315 2.01 -10.53 -8.06
CA THR A 315 3.12 -10.58 -7.10
C THR A 315 3.37 -11.99 -6.58
N MET A 316 2.33 -12.80 -6.38
CA MET A 316 2.49 -14.23 -6.04
C MET A 316 3.20 -15.00 -7.17
N ALA A 317 2.87 -14.76 -8.43
CA ALA A 317 3.53 -15.38 -9.57
C ALA A 317 5.01 -15.00 -9.67
N LEU A 318 5.36 -13.74 -9.44
CA LEU A 318 6.76 -13.30 -9.47
C LEU A 318 7.57 -13.92 -8.34
N PHE A 319 7.03 -14.05 -7.12
CA PHE A 319 7.71 -14.76 -6.04
C PHE A 319 7.95 -16.25 -6.34
N GLU A 320 7.04 -16.91 -7.06
CA GLU A 320 7.23 -18.29 -7.54
C GLU A 320 8.29 -18.38 -8.65
N ASP A 321 8.27 -17.46 -9.62
CA ASP A 321 9.25 -17.41 -10.72
C ASP A 321 10.66 -16.99 -10.27
N MET A 322 10.81 -16.27 -9.15
CA MET A 322 12.11 -16.07 -8.50
C MET A 322 12.77 -17.38 -8.04
N GLY A 323 12.02 -18.49 -7.97
CA GLY A 323 12.51 -19.81 -7.55
C GLY A 323 12.90 -19.91 -6.08
N PHE A 324 12.72 -18.85 -5.30
CA PHE A 324 12.94 -18.80 -3.85
C PHE A 324 11.74 -19.31 -3.04
N TYR A 325 10.54 -19.16 -3.59
CA TYR A 325 9.27 -19.41 -2.92
C TYR A 325 8.36 -20.29 -3.78
N ARG A 326 7.31 -20.83 -3.14
CA ARG A 326 6.14 -21.39 -3.82
C ARG A 326 4.90 -20.62 -3.43
N ALA A 327 4.12 -20.22 -4.40
CA ALA A 327 2.85 -19.54 -4.17
C ALA A 327 1.79 -20.57 -3.73
N LYS A 328 1.02 -20.21 -2.71
CA LYS A 328 -0.12 -20.99 -2.23
C LYS A 328 -1.38 -20.53 -2.98
N TRP A 329 -1.48 -20.94 -4.23
CA TRP A 329 -2.61 -20.62 -5.13
C TRP A 329 -3.99 -20.88 -4.48
N GLY A 330 -4.95 -20.01 -4.77
CA GLY A 330 -6.23 -19.91 -4.04
C GLY A 330 -6.17 -19.04 -2.78
N THR A 331 -5.10 -18.25 -2.58
CA THR A 331 -5.00 -17.26 -1.48
C THR A 331 -4.63 -15.85 -1.96
N GLU A 332 -4.39 -15.68 -3.26
CA GLU A 332 -4.36 -14.39 -3.96
C GLU A 332 -5.59 -13.54 -3.60
N GLU A 333 -5.37 -12.25 -3.39
CA GLU A 333 -6.48 -11.31 -3.27
C GLU A 333 -7.00 -10.95 -4.65
N ASP A 334 -8.32 -10.82 -4.76
CA ASP A 334 -8.95 -10.43 -6.01
C ASP A 334 -8.68 -8.94 -6.30
N MET A 335 -8.36 -8.66 -7.56
CA MET A 335 -8.10 -7.33 -8.09
C MET A 335 -9.11 -7.07 -9.19
N HIS A 336 -9.88 -5.97 -9.10
CA HIS A 336 -10.88 -5.63 -10.10
C HIS A 336 -10.26 -4.85 -11.27
N PHE A 337 -9.35 -3.92 -10.96
CA PHE A 337 -8.58 -3.18 -11.94
C PHE A 337 -7.86 -4.11 -12.94
N GLY A 338 -8.09 -3.92 -14.24
CA GLY A 338 -7.52 -4.78 -15.30
C GLY A 338 -8.22 -6.13 -15.56
N LYS A 339 -8.94 -6.71 -14.59
CA LYS A 339 -9.46 -8.09 -14.67
C LYS A 339 -10.43 -8.28 -15.85
N GLY A 340 -10.11 -9.23 -16.73
CA GLY A 340 -10.94 -9.61 -17.89
C GLY A 340 -11.12 -8.52 -18.96
N ARG A 341 -10.31 -7.45 -18.95
CA ARG A 341 -10.45 -6.30 -19.89
C ARG A 341 -9.87 -6.54 -21.28
N GLY A 342 -9.24 -7.69 -21.51
CA GLY A 342 -8.69 -8.11 -22.80
C GLY A 342 -7.42 -7.37 -23.19
N CYS A 343 -6.86 -7.74 -24.35
CA CYS A 343 -5.59 -7.19 -24.82
C CYS A 343 -5.62 -5.68 -25.09
N ASP A 344 -6.78 -5.14 -25.49
CA ASP A 344 -6.97 -3.69 -25.72
C ASP A 344 -6.60 -2.85 -24.48
N PHE A 345 -6.79 -3.37 -23.25
CA PHE A 345 -6.41 -2.68 -22.02
C PHE A 345 -4.90 -2.49 -21.91
N LEU A 346 -4.12 -3.46 -22.41
CA LEU A 346 -2.66 -3.47 -22.37
C LEU A 346 -2.05 -2.76 -23.59
N GLU A 347 -2.60 -3.04 -24.78
CA GLU A 347 -2.06 -2.65 -26.09
C GLU A 347 -2.45 -1.22 -26.53
N LYS A 348 -3.64 -0.72 -26.14
CA LYS A 348 -4.13 0.61 -26.57
C LYS A 348 -3.95 1.68 -25.50
N LYS A 349 -4.14 2.95 -25.87
CA LYS A 349 -4.23 4.06 -24.91
C LYS A 349 -5.45 3.87 -24.00
N CYS A 350 -5.37 4.37 -22.77
CA CYS A 350 -6.51 4.41 -21.83
C CYS A 350 -7.68 5.26 -22.36
N VAL A 351 -7.35 6.35 -23.06
CA VAL A 351 -8.30 7.29 -23.66
C VAL A 351 -7.83 7.62 -25.08
N GLU A 352 -8.74 7.65 -26.03
CA GLU A 352 -8.48 7.98 -27.43
C GLU A 352 -9.44 9.11 -27.85
N ASN A 353 -8.88 10.27 -28.22
CA ASN A 353 -9.64 11.47 -28.60
C ASN A 353 -10.73 11.88 -27.58
N GLY A 354 -10.40 11.82 -26.29
CA GLY A 354 -11.33 12.14 -25.20
C GLY A 354 -12.40 11.08 -24.92
N LYS A 355 -12.27 9.85 -25.47
CA LYS A 355 -13.14 8.72 -25.17
C LYS A 355 -12.35 7.56 -24.57
N SER A 356 -12.80 7.04 -23.43
CA SER A 356 -12.25 5.83 -22.81
C SER A 356 -12.94 4.58 -23.36
N ASN A 357 -12.17 3.52 -23.59
CA ASN A 357 -12.71 2.17 -23.80
C ASN A 357 -13.00 1.45 -22.45
N PHE A 358 -12.58 2.05 -21.33
CA PHE A 358 -12.71 1.53 -19.97
C PHE A 358 -13.20 2.67 -19.04
N PRO A 359 -14.43 3.18 -19.24
CA PRO A 359 -14.94 4.40 -18.60
C PRO A 359 -15.15 4.27 -17.08
N ASP A 360 -15.17 3.04 -16.59
CA ASP A 360 -15.26 2.65 -15.18
C ASP A 360 -13.92 2.75 -14.42
N VAL A 361 -12.80 2.89 -15.14
CA VAL A 361 -11.46 3.10 -14.56
C VAL A 361 -10.81 4.41 -15.01
N PHE A 362 -11.01 4.80 -16.28
CA PHE A 362 -10.45 6.04 -16.85
C PHE A 362 -11.57 7.00 -17.25
N CYS A 363 -11.68 8.10 -16.52
CA CYS A 363 -12.71 9.11 -16.70
C CYS A 363 -12.26 10.16 -17.74
N THR A 364 -13.19 10.74 -18.49
CA THR A 364 -12.87 11.67 -19.60
C THR A 364 -13.53 13.04 -19.49
N SER A 365 -14.11 13.34 -18.33
CA SER A 365 -14.81 14.60 -18.05
C SER A 365 -14.56 15.01 -16.62
N GLU A 366 -14.20 16.28 -16.42
CA GLU A 366 -14.00 16.88 -15.09
C GLU A 366 -15.27 16.72 -14.24
N THR A 367 -15.13 16.27 -13.00
CA THR A 367 -16.24 16.17 -12.05
C THR A 367 -16.70 17.58 -11.67
N LYS A 368 -18.02 17.83 -11.61
CA LYS A 368 -18.50 19.19 -11.30
C LYS A 368 -18.21 19.55 -9.85
N PRO A 369 -17.96 20.84 -9.52
CA PRO A 369 -17.81 21.28 -8.14
C PRO A 369 -18.97 20.83 -7.25
N GLY A 370 -18.66 20.09 -6.18
CA GLY A 370 -19.64 19.52 -5.24
C GLY A 370 -20.21 18.14 -5.62
N GLU A 371 -19.90 17.59 -6.79
CA GLU A 371 -20.13 16.18 -7.09
C GLU A 371 -18.92 15.36 -6.60
N ASN A 372 -19.18 14.27 -5.88
CA ASN A 372 -18.16 13.32 -5.41
C ASN A 372 -18.45 11.96 -6.04
N VAL A 373 -17.48 11.35 -6.72
CA VAL A 373 -17.66 10.08 -7.45
C VAL A 373 -16.77 8.98 -6.88
N CYS A 374 -17.19 7.72 -7.01
CA CYS A 374 -16.40 6.59 -6.52
C CYS A 374 -15.06 6.43 -7.23
N THR A 375 -14.01 6.12 -6.47
CA THR A 375 -12.77 5.58 -7.00
C THR A 375 -13.01 4.20 -7.65
N ALA A 376 -12.20 3.86 -8.65
CA ALA A 376 -12.34 2.61 -9.41
C ALA A 376 -12.21 1.34 -8.54
N ASP A 377 -11.41 1.41 -7.48
CA ASP A 377 -11.23 0.34 -6.47
C ASP A 377 -12.36 0.30 -5.41
N ARG A 378 -13.39 1.14 -5.56
CA ARG A 378 -14.55 1.33 -4.67
C ARG A 378 -14.17 1.65 -3.22
N GLY A 379 -12.94 2.09 -2.92
CA GLY A 379 -12.52 2.34 -1.53
C GLY A 379 -12.74 3.77 -1.02
N GLY A 380 -13.15 4.72 -1.87
CA GLY A 380 -13.52 6.06 -1.42
C GLY A 380 -14.17 6.95 -2.48
N LEU A 381 -14.35 8.22 -2.10
CA LEU A 381 -14.88 9.30 -2.91
C LEU A 381 -13.75 10.22 -3.41
N GLY A 382 -13.88 10.68 -4.65
CA GLY A 382 -12.90 11.51 -5.34
C GLY A 382 -13.52 12.36 -6.46
N SER A 383 -12.65 12.97 -7.26
CA SER A 383 -12.98 13.69 -8.49
C SER A 383 -12.20 13.10 -9.67
N CYS A 384 -12.75 13.20 -10.88
CA CYS A 384 -12.02 12.92 -12.11
C CYS A 384 -10.89 13.94 -12.28
N ALA A 385 -9.65 13.49 -12.10
CA ALA A 385 -8.47 14.34 -12.16
C ALA A 385 -8.02 14.53 -13.61
N ILE A 386 -8.25 15.72 -14.16
CA ILE A 386 -7.76 16.16 -15.47
C ILE A 386 -7.05 17.51 -15.28
N TYR A 387 -5.77 17.56 -15.63
CA TYR A 387 -4.91 18.73 -15.50
C TYR A 387 -4.49 19.24 -16.88
N SER A 388 -4.15 20.54 -16.95
CA SER A 388 -3.59 21.18 -18.14
C SER A 388 -2.10 21.44 -17.93
N TYR A 389 -1.27 20.95 -18.85
CA TYR A 389 0.18 20.97 -18.76
C TYR A 389 0.80 22.07 -19.63
N THR A 390 1.94 22.59 -19.20
CA THR A 390 2.78 23.48 -20.03
C THR A 390 4.25 23.13 -19.77
N PRO A 391 5.00 22.66 -20.78
CA PRO A 391 4.62 22.46 -22.19
C PRO A 391 3.58 21.35 -22.40
N ALA A 392 3.13 21.16 -23.65
CA ALA A 392 2.20 20.09 -24.02
C ALA A 392 2.78 18.70 -23.70
N LEU A 393 1.87 17.74 -23.43
CA LEU A 393 2.25 16.37 -23.08
C LEU A 393 2.97 15.65 -24.24
N PRO A 394 3.87 14.69 -23.97
CA PRO A 394 4.43 13.80 -24.98
C PRO A 394 3.34 13.09 -25.79
N VAL A 395 3.56 12.87 -27.10
CA VAL A 395 2.54 12.30 -28.03
C VAL A 395 1.90 10.99 -27.55
N ARG A 396 2.66 10.14 -26.85
CA ARG A 396 2.14 8.91 -26.19
C ARG A 396 1.07 9.19 -25.13
N TYR A 397 1.19 10.29 -24.39
CA TYR A 397 0.30 10.72 -23.31
C TYR A 397 -0.74 11.77 -23.74
N GLN A 398 -0.77 12.15 -25.03
CA GLN A 398 -1.84 12.98 -25.58
C GLN A 398 -3.11 12.14 -25.75
N TYR A 399 -4.10 12.40 -24.90
CA TYR A 399 -5.36 11.64 -24.82
C TYR A 399 -6.59 12.40 -25.32
N PHE A 400 -6.53 13.72 -25.28
CA PHE A 400 -7.61 14.62 -25.70
C PHE A 400 -7.22 15.38 -26.98
N ALA A 401 -8.20 16.02 -27.62
CA ALA A 401 -7.92 16.92 -28.75
C ALA A 401 -7.06 18.13 -28.34
N ASP A 402 -7.18 18.55 -27.08
CA ASP A 402 -6.23 19.44 -26.44
C ASP A 402 -5.01 18.64 -25.96
N ILE A 403 -3.87 18.83 -26.66
CA ILE A 403 -2.60 18.16 -26.39
C ILE A 403 -1.95 18.54 -25.06
N THR A 404 -2.51 19.52 -24.34
CA THR A 404 -2.08 19.90 -22.99
C THR A 404 -2.84 19.17 -21.90
N LYS A 405 -3.97 18.51 -22.19
CA LYS A 405 -4.79 17.83 -21.18
C LYS A 405 -4.40 16.36 -20.97
N GLY A 406 -4.35 15.95 -19.70
CA GLY A 406 -4.14 14.57 -19.26
C GLY A 406 -4.53 14.39 -17.80
N GLY A 407 -4.44 13.17 -17.29
CA GLY A 407 -4.46 12.88 -15.84
C GLY A 407 -3.16 13.31 -15.14
N PRO A 408 -3.08 13.17 -13.80
CA PRO A 408 -1.90 13.55 -13.03
C PRO A 408 -0.67 12.65 -13.28
N ASP A 409 0.49 13.16 -12.88
CA ASP A 409 1.78 12.45 -12.81
C ASP A 409 1.85 11.55 -11.55
N ASP A 410 0.87 10.63 -11.47
CA ASP A 410 0.66 9.70 -10.36
C ASP A 410 0.94 8.24 -10.81
N LEU A 411 1.87 8.02 -11.74
CA LEU A 411 2.26 6.69 -12.27
C LEU A 411 1.11 6.00 -13.02
N LEU A 412 0.61 6.60 -14.09
CA LEU A 412 -0.53 6.07 -14.85
C LEU A 412 -0.41 6.35 -16.35
N ASP A 413 0.79 6.61 -16.87
CA ASP A 413 0.98 7.16 -18.23
C ASP A 413 0.22 8.51 -18.42
N TYR A 414 0.00 9.30 -17.37
CA TYR A 414 -0.94 10.44 -17.36
C TYR A 414 -2.40 10.08 -17.74
N CYS A 415 -2.84 8.84 -17.54
CA CYS A 415 -4.24 8.47 -17.77
C CYS A 415 -5.17 9.15 -16.74
N PRO A 416 -6.23 9.85 -17.17
CA PRO A 416 -7.19 10.48 -16.26
C PRO A 416 -8.03 9.44 -15.52
N TYR A 417 -8.18 9.59 -14.20
CA TYR A 417 -8.89 8.67 -13.32
C TYR A 417 -9.55 9.42 -12.15
N VAL A 418 -10.44 8.76 -11.41
CA VAL A 418 -11.00 9.32 -10.18
C VAL A 418 -9.95 9.28 -9.07
N ARG A 419 -9.38 10.46 -8.75
CA ARG A 419 -8.38 10.64 -7.69
C ARG A 419 -9.08 10.79 -6.35
N LEU A 420 -8.76 9.90 -5.41
CA LEU A 420 -9.29 9.89 -4.05
C LEU A 420 -9.02 11.23 -3.34
N PHE A 421 -10.03 11.81 -2.67
CA PHE A 421 -9.80 12.93 -1.76
C PHE A 421 -9.08 12.47 -0.49
N SER A 422 -8.17 13.29 0.04
CA SER A 422 -7.37 12.99 1.25
C SER A 422 -8.21 12.60 2.48
N ASN A 423 -9.45 13.08 2.53
CA ASN A 423 -10.45 12.85 3.56
C ASN A 423 -11.69 12.07 3.06
N GLY A 424 -11.65 11.54 1.83
CA GLY A 424 -12.76 10.85 1.16
C GLY A 424 -12.75 9.32 1.24
N GLY A 425 -11.85 8.71 2.01
CA GLY A 425 -11.75 7.25 2.13
C GLY A 425 -12.95 6.64 2.87
N CYS A 426 -13.55 5.57 2.36
CA CYS A 426 -14.67 4.92 3.05
C CYS A 426 -14.29 4.24 4.36
N THR A 427 -13.01 3.90 4.56
CA THR A 427 -12.52 3.20 5.76
C THR A 427 -11.93 4.11 6.83
N ASN A 428 -11.54 5.34 6.46
CA ASN A 428 -10.74 6.25 7.29
C ASN A 428 -10.95 7.75 6.99
N GLY A 429 -11.93 8.10 6.14
CA GLY A 429 -12.26 9.47 5.80
C GLY A 429 -13.04 10.19 6.91
N ASP A 430 -13.36 11.45 6.65
CA ASP A 430 -14.01 12.33 7.61
C ASP A 430 -15.54 12.26 7.48
N SER A 431 -16.19 11.66 8.48
CA SER A 431 -17.65 11.51 8.53
C SER A 431 -18.41 12.83 8.72
N GLU A 432 -17.78 13.92 9.13
CA GLU A 432 -18.47 15.22 9.28
C GLU A 432 -18.73 15.90 7.93
N ILE A 433 -17.85 15.65 6.95
CA ILE A 433 -17.91 16.23 5.58
C ILE A 433 -18.47 15.25 4.54
N MET A 434 -18.29 13.93 4.72
CA MET A 434 -18.80 12.90 3.80
C MET A 434 -20.30 12.66 4.02
N ILE A 435 -21.12 13.69 3.76
CA ILE A 435 -22.57 13.68 4.00
C ILE A 435 -23.23 12.49 3.28
N GLY A 436 -24.05 11.72 4.03
CA GLY A 436 -24.72 10.52 3.51
C GLY A 436 -23.87 9.25 3.52
N SER A 437 -22.56 9.35 3.80
CA SER A 437 -21.64 8.21 3.80
C SER A 437 -21.48 7.60 5.19
N ARG A 438 -21.40 6.27 5.21
CA ARG A 438 -21.08 5.47 6.40
C ARG A 438 -19.60 5.07 6.37
N ILE A 439 -18.81 5.65 7.25
CA ILE A 439 -17.36 5.38 7.33
C ILE A 439 -17.09 4.21 8.28
N GLY A 440 -16.23 3.28 7.87
CA GLY A 440 -15.88 2.10 8.66
C GLY A 440 -15.05 1.07 7.89
N PRO A 441 -14.41 0.09 8.56
CA PRO A 441 -13.43 -0.82 7.93
C PRO A 441 -14.02 -1.63 6.75
N ASN A 442 -15.28 -2.04 6.86
CA ASN A 442 -16.01 -2.78 5.83
C ASN A 442 -16.77 -1.87 4.85
N SER A 443 -16.60 -0.55 4.92
CA SER A 443 -17.31 0.37 4.03
C SER A 443 -16.64 0.51 2.67
N ARG A 444 -17.46 0.63 1.64
CA ARG A 444 -17.05 0.83 0.24
C ARG A 444 -17.96 1.84 -0.44
N CYS A 445 -17.46 2.48 -1.48
CA CYS A 445 -18.19 3.45 -2.27
C CYS A 445 -19.16 2.76 -3.23
N VAL A 446 -20.35 3.33 -3.37
CA VAL A 446 -21.41 2.86 -4.27
C VAL A 446 -22.01 4.03 -5.05
N GLU A 447 -22.34 3.77 -6.31
CA GLU A 447 -22.90 4.77 -7.22
C GLU A 447 -24.30 5.21 -6.79
N GLY A 448 -24.56 6.51 -6.80
CA GLY A 448 -25.86 7.08 -6.49
C GLY A 448 -26.72 7.36 -7.72
N ALA A 449 -28.04 7.22 -7.56
CA ALA A 449 -29.04 7.61 -8.54
C ALA A 449 -29.97 8.67 -7.93
N GLY A 450 -29.57 9.94 -8.06
CA GLY A 450 -30.33 11.10 -7.59
C GLY A 450 -30.44 11.19 -6.07
N LEU A 451 -29.36 10.85 -5.35
CA LEU A 451 -29.33 10.85 -3.89
C LEU A 451 -29.57 12.26 -3.33
N GLN A 452 -30.45 12.33 -2.34
CA GLN A 452 -30.66 13.53 -1.55
C GLN A 452 -30.65 13.17 -0.07
N VAL A 453 -29.91 13.91 0.73
CA VAL A 453 -29.76 13.68 2.18
C VAL A 453 -30.20 14.94 2.92
N ARG A 454 -30.94 14.76 4.02
CA ARG A 454 -31.43 15.87 4.84
C ARG A 454 -30.58 16.01 6.11
N ARG A 455 -29.94 17.17 6.29
CA ARG A 455 -29.20 17.51 7.53
C ARG A 455 -29.85 18.76 8.14
N GLY A 456 -30.60 18.57 9.23
CA GLY A 456 -31.45 19.61 9.79
C GLY A 456 -32.52 20.08 8.78
N ASN A 457 -32.60 21.38 8.54
CA ASN A 457 -33.57 21.97 7.60
C ASN A 457 -33.11 21.98 6.13
N LEU A 458 -31.86 21.60 5.86
CA LEU A 458 -31.26 21.64 4.52
C LEU A 458 -31.30 20.26 3.85
N ILE A 459 -31.48 20.27 2.52
CA ILE A 459 -31.41 19.08 1.65
C ILE A 459 -30.17 19.24 0.78
N TYR A 460 -29.30 18.26 0.83
CA TYR A 460 -28.06 18.19 0.05
C TYR A 460 -28.27 17.19 -1.09
N ILE A 461 -27.91 17.60 -2.31
CA ILE A 461 -27.80 16.69 -3.45
C ILE A 461 -26.42 16.04 -3.34
N ILE A 462 -26.39 14.71 -3.30
CA ILE A 462 -25.17 13.91 -3.23
C ILE A 462 -25.08 13.08 -4.51
N HIS A 463 -23.87 12.83 -5.00
CA HIS A 463 -23.65 11.95 -6.14
C HIS A 463 -23.44 10.52 -5.64
N ASP A 464 -22.22 10.14 -5.25
CA ASP A 464 -21.93 8.82 -4.67
C ASP A 464 -21.73 8.88 -3.14
N ILE A 465 -21.84 7.72 -2.48
CA ILE A 465 -21.67 7.60 -1.01
C ILE A 465 -20.90 6.33 -0.63
N CYS A 466 -20.32 6.31 0.57
CA CYS A 466 -19.88 5.07 1.21
C CYS A 466 -21.04 4.37 1.94
N VAL A 467 -21.14 3.06 1.81
CA VAL A 467 -22.01 2.19 2.62
C VAL A 467 -21.18 1.10 3.29
N GLU A 468 -21.59 0.64 4.46
CA GLU A 468 -20.96 -0.53 5.09
C GLU A 468 -21.43 -1.80 4.38
N VAL A 469 -20.51 -2.70 4.05
CA VAL A 469 -20.79 -3.90 3.25
C VAL A 469 -20.70 -5.17 4.11
N ASN A 470 -21.65 -6.08 3.93
CA ASN A 470 -21.54 -7.47 4.37
C ASN A 470 -21.56 -8.41 3.14
N CYS A 471 -20.65 -9.38 3.16
CA CYS A 471 -20.32 -10.25 2.04
C CYS A 471 -20.64 -11.72 2.37
N GLU A 472 -21.92 -12.08 2.40
CA GLU A 472 -22.35 -13.48 2.52
C GLU A 472 -22.01 -14.26 1.23
N PRO A 473 -21.95 -15.61 1.25
CA PRO A 473 -21.54 -16.41 0.09
C PRO A 473 -22.26 -16.06 -1.22
N ASP A 474 -23.58 -15.87 -1.18
CA ASP A 474 -24.41 -15.61 -2.37
C ASP A 474 -25.09 -14.22 -2.37
N ILE A 475 -24.97 -13.46 -1.28
CA ILE A 475 -25.72 -12.21 -1.08
C ILE A 475 -24.76 -11.07 -0.73
N LEU A 476 -24.81 -10.00 -1.52
CA LEU A 476 -24.27 -8.69 -1.14
C LEU A 476 -25.31 -7.98 -0.26
N GLN A 477 -24.94 -7.57 0.95
CA GLN A 477 -25.76 -6.73 1.80
C GLN A 477 -25.03 -5.41 2.10
N ILE A 478 -25.81 -4.35 2.26
CA ILE A 478 -25.31 -3.00 2.55
C ILE A 478 -26.04 -2.39 3.74
N ARG A 479 -25.39 -1.42 4.39
CA ARG A 479 -25.99 -0.61 5.44
C ARG A 479 -25.62 0.87 5.27
N PHE A 480 -26.63 1.73 5.23
CA PHE A 480 -26.50 3.17 5.07
C PHE A 480 -26.08 3.86 6.39
N VAL A 481 -25.66 5.12 6.30
CA VAL A 481 -25.45 5.97 7.48
C VAL A 481 -26.75 6.10 8.27
N ASP A 482 -26.67 6.11 9.60
CA ASP A 482 -27.79 6.17 10.56
C ASP A 482 -28.87 5.07 10.48
N ASP A 483 -28.86 4.26 9.42
CA ASP A 483 -29.67 3.05 9.31
C ASP A 483 -28.96 1.87 10.01
N ASN A 484 -29.71 1.15 10.84
CA ASN A 484 -29.23 -0.05 11.52
C ASN A 484 -29.60 -1.35 10.76
N GLN A 485 -30.47 -1.26 9.75
CA GLN A 485 -30.90 -2.41 8.94
C GLN A 485 -29.90 -2.73 7.83
N TRP A 486 -29.77 -4.03 7.56
CA TRP A 486 -29.06 -4.53 6.39
C TRP A 486 -30.04 -4.66 5.22
N HIS A 487 -29.68 -4.09 4.07
CA HIS A 487 -30.44 -4.15 2.84
C HIS A 487 -29.76 -5.11 1.87
N ASN A 488 -30.51 -6.03 1.27
CA ASN A 488 -29.98 -6.87 0.19
C ASN A 488 -29.72 -6.00 -1.04
N CYS A 489 -28.58 -6.19 -1.69
CA CYS A 489 -28.13 -5.39 -2.83
C CYS A 489 -27.81 -6.29 -4.05
N PRO A 490 -28.83 -6.89 -4.71
CA PRO A 490 -28.62 -7.64 -5.96
C PRO A 490 -28.00 -6.77 -7.06
N GLU A 491 -27.07 -7.33 -7.84
CA GLU A 491 -26.40 -6.65 -8.96
C GLU A 491 -27.41 -5.92 -9.89
N GLY A 492 -27.12 -4.66 -10.20
CA GLY A 492 -27.94 -3.80 -11.08
C GLY A 492 -29.26 -3.33 -10.47
N SER A 493 -29.64 -3.78 -9.28
CA SER A 493 -30.84 -3.30 -8.58
C SER A 493 -30.63 -1.91 -7.97
N LYS A 494 -31.74 -1.24 -7.65
CA LYS A 494 -31.74 0.05 -6.93
C LYS A 494 -32.20 -0.16 -5.49
N VAL A 495 -31.40 0.31 -4.54
CA VAL A 495 -31.68 0.18 -3.10
C VAL A 495 -31.74 1.57 -2.46
N THR A 496 -32.72 1.79 -1.58
CA THR A 496 -32.93 3.05 -0.86
C THR A 496 -33.17 2.77 0.61
N SER A 497 -32.88 3.75 1.47
CA SER A 497 -33.21 3.72 2.90
C SER A 497 -34.05 4.94 3.24
N THR A 498 -35.24 4.70 3.77
CA THR A 498 -36.17 5.74 4.25
C THR A 498 -35.71 6.43 5.53
N VAL A 499 -34.61 5.95 6.14
CA VAL A 499 -33.97 6.54 7.32
C VAL A 499 -32.82 7.46 6.88
N ALA A 500 -31.94 6.97 6.01
CA ALA A 500 -30.73 7.69 5.60
C ALA A 500 -30.94 8.71 4.47
N LEU A 501 -31.88 8.43 3.56
CA LEU A 501 -32.08 9.21 2.34
C LEU A 501 -33.40 9.98 2.40
N TYR A 502 -33.36 11.24 1.99
CA TYR A 502 -34.55 12.04 1.70
C TYR A 502 -35.17 11.66 0.35
N ASN A 503 -34.33 11.37 -0.65
CA ASN A 503 -34.74 10.88 -1.95
C ASN A 503 -33.59 10.11 -2.64
N GLY A 504 -33.92 9.38 -3.71
CA GLY A 504 -32.98 8.62 -4.51
C GLY A 504 -32.72 7.20 -4.01
N SER A 505 -31.78 6.55 -4.67
CA SER A 505 -31.34 5.17 -4.40
C SER A 505 -29.88 5.02 -4.80
N ILE A 506 -29.14 4.08 -4.24
CA ILE A 506 -27.88 3.64 -4.87
C ILE A 506 -28.16 2.64 -6.00
N LEU A 507 -27.20 2.46 -6.89
CA LEU A 507 -27.12 1.35 -7.83
C LEU A 507 -26.21 0.27 -7.25
N CYS A 508 -26.70 -0.97 -7.18
CA CYS A 508 -25.94 -2.10 -6.64
C CYS A 508 -24.88 -2.58 -7.65
N PRO A 509 -23.57 -2.47 -7.32
CA PRO A 509 -22.50 -2.95 -8.20
C PRO A 509 -22.41 -4.48 -8.17
N LYS A 510 -21.46 -5.04 -8.94
CA LYS A 510 -21.15 -6.47 -8.81
C LYS A 510 -20.58 -6.75 -7.43
N LYS A 511 -20.98 -7.87 -6.84
CA LYS A 511 -20.44 -8.32 -5.54
C LYS A 511 -18.90 -8.36 -5.54
N SER A 512 -18.28 -8.77 -6.65
CA SER A 512 -16.82 -8.84 -6.82
C SER A 512 -16.10 -7.49 -6.81
N GLU A 513 -16.80 -6.36 -6.97
CA GLU A 513 -16.21 -5.02 -6.87
C GLU A 513 -16.07 -4.56 -5.41
N LEU A 514 -16.98 -5.00 -4.52
CA LEU A 514 -16.97 -4.61 -3.10
C LEU A 514 -16.39 -5.69 -2.18
N CYS A 515 -16.58 -6.95 -2.54
CA CYS A 515 -16.18 -8.12 -1.76
C CYS A 515 -14.99 -8.82 -2.41
N ALA A 516 -13.91 -9.00 -1.65
CA ALA A 516 -12.86 -9.95 -2.03
C ALA A 516 -13.47 -11.36 -2.17
N SER A 517 -13.19 -12.02 -3.29
CA SER A 517 -13.73 -13.34 -3.63
C SER A 517 -13.28 -14.42 -2.65
N LYS A 518 -14.07 -14.68 -1.59
CA LYS A 518 -13.91 -15.82 -0.68
C LYS A 518 -14.32 -17.16 -1.35
N GLU A 519 -13.85 -17.41 -2.57
CA GLU A 519 -13.94 -18.75 -3.16
C GLU A 519 -12.91 -19.66 -2.51
N VAL A 520 -13.27 -20.21 -1.34
CA VAL A 520 -12.69 -21.46 -0.88
C VAL A 520 -13.14 -22.54 -1.87
N LYS A 521 -12.36 -22.75 -2.92
CA LYS A 521 -12.53 -23.89 -3.81
C LYS A 521 -12.37 -25.15 -2.97
N GLN A 522 -13.52 -25.71 -2.59
CA GLN A 522 -13.63 -27.03 -1.96
C GLN A 522 -12.96 -28.02 -2.91
N VAL A 523 -11.70 -28.37 -2.62
CA VAL A 523 -11.06 -29.51 -3.26
C VAL A 523 -11.80 -30.74 -2.77
N THR A 524 -12.78 -31.19 -3.56
CA THR A 524 -13.48 -32.45 -3.37
C THR A 524 -12.49 -33.58 -3.62
N THR A 525 -11.68 -33.88 -2.61
CA THR A 525 -10.91 -35.11 -2.55
C THR A 525 -11.89 -36.27 -2.59
N ALA A 526 -11.98 -36.91 -3.76
CA ALA A 526 -12.74 -38.15 -3.91
C ALA A 526 -12.25 -39.15 -2.84
N SER A 527 -13.15 -39.55 -1.94
CA SER A 527 -12.80 -40.46 -0.86
C SER A 527 -12.29 -41.78 -1.44
N PRO A 528 -11.23 -42.38 -0.88
CA PRO A 528 -10.72 -43.65 -1.37
C PRO A 528 -11.77 -44.75 -1.16
N VAL A 529 -12.00 -45.54 -2.22
CA VAL A 529 -12.87 -46.72 -2.16
C VAL A 529 -12.28 -47.72 -1.16
N VAL A 530 -12.98 -47.97 -0.06
CA VAL A 530 -12.58 -48.95 0.94
C VAL A 530 -12.86 -50.36 0.44
N SER A 531 -11.80 -51.13 0.21
CA SER A 531 -11.91 -52.60 0.05
C SER A 531 -11.97 -53.26 1.44
N PRO A 532 -12.80 -54.30 1.65
CA PRO A 532 -13.03 -54.87 2.97
C PRO A 532 -11.84 -55.74 3.44
N GLY A 533 -11.33 -55.45 4.65
CA GLY A 533 -10.42 -56.33 5.39
C GLY A 533 -11.18 -57.26 6.35
N PRO A 534 -10.68 -58.48 6.63
CA PRO A 534 -11.36 -59.46 7.48
C PRO A 534 -11.18 -59.20 8.98
N SER A 535 -12.11 -59.75 9.76
CA SER A 535 -12.32 -59.52 11.20
C SER A 535 -11.48 -60.38 12.15
N THR A 536 -10.95 -59.78 13.22
CA THR A 536 -10.80 -60.29 14.63
C THR A 536 -10.07 -59.22 15.46
N GLY A 537 -10.36 -58.90 16.74
CA GLY A 537 -11.45 -59.31 17.64
C GLY A 537 -11.28 -58.69 19.06
N ALA A 538 -12.40 -58.40 19.73
CA ALA A 538 -12.63 -58.26 21.19
C ALA A 538 -11.74 -57.37 22.14
N SER A 539 -12.43 -56.42 22.81
CA SER A 539 -12.39 -56.13 24.28
C SER A 539 -11.12 -55.56 24.95
N ALA A 540 -11.17 -54.67 25.97
CA ALA A 540 -12.30 -54.00 26.66
C ALA A 540 -11.86 -52.80 27.55
N LYS A 541 -12.86 -51.98 27.97
CA LYS A 541 -12.97 -51.16 29.21
C LYS A 541 -12.00 -49.98 29.52
N ALA A 542 -12.62 -48.81 29.66
CA ALA A 542 -12.26 -47.70 30.57
C ALA A 542 -12.91 -47.96 31.98
N PRO A 543 -12.97 -47.04 33.00
CA PRO A 543 -12.66 -45.59 33.05
C PRO A 543 -11.87 -45.14 34.34
N PRO A 544 -12.22 -44.08 35.13
CA PRO A 544 -11.54 -42.77 35.09
C PRO A 544 -11.11 -42.17 36.46
N GLY A 545 -10.60 -40.93 36.43
CA GLY A 545 -10.38 -40.03 37.59
C GLY A 545 -9.18 -39.11 37.28
N SER A 546 -9.09 -37.81 37.56
CA SER A 546 -9.82 -36.79 38.35
C SER A 546 -8.71 -35.85 38.88
N SER A 547 -8.92 -34.53 38.81
CA SER A 547 -8.02 -33.44 39.25
C SER A 547 -7.71 -33.45 40.77
N PRO A 548 -7.07 -32.44 41.42
CA PRO A 548 -6.44 -31.18 40.94
C PRO A 548 -5.07 -30.86 41.65
N VAL A 549 -4.58 -29.60 41.56
CA VAL A 549 -4.12 -28.71 42.68
C VAL A 549 -3.13 -27.63 42.16
N SER A 550 -3.13 -26.46 42.82
CA SER A 550 -2.44 -25.21 42.43
C SER A 550 -1.66 -24.55 43.59
N SER A 551 -0.46 -24.00 43.30
CA SER A 551 0.27 -22.95 44.06
C SER A 551 0.75 -23.31 45.50
N PRO A 552 1.60 -22.50 46.22
CA PRO A 552 2.25 -21.19 45.96
C PRO A 552 3.81 -21.28 45.84
N GLY A 553 4.69 -20.25 45.90
CA GLY A 553 4.61 -18.77 45.92
C GLY A 553 5.89 -18.09 46.50
N ALA A 554 5.80 -16.78 46.82
CA ALA A 554 6.72 -15.92 47.61
C ALA A 554 8.11 -15.42 47.05
N SER A 555 8.13 -14.12 46.71
CA SER A 555 8.99 -13.03 47.24
C SER A 555 10.49 -13.21 47.58
N ALA A 556 11.35 -12.33 47.01
CA ALA A 556 12.30 -11.46 47.76
C ALA A 556 13.09 -10.46 46.87
N GLU A 557 13.25 -9.22 47.35
CA GLU A 557 14.25 -8.21 46.95
C GLU A 557 15.18 -7.98 48.17
N PRO A 558 16.44 -7.44 48.09
CA PRO A 558 16.61 -5.97 48.10
C PRO A 558 17.96 -5.35 47.58
N SER A 559 18.01 -4.00 47.60
CA SER A 559 19.13 -3.08 47.99
C SER A 559 20.31 -2.70 47.04
N ALA A 560 20.16 -1.54 46.39
CA ALA A 560 20.90 -0.25 46.55
C ALA A 560 22.45 -0.10 46.66
N GLY A 561 23.03 0.71 45.74
CA GLY A 561 23.98 1.85 45.97
C GLY A 561 25.46 1.58 46.32
N PRO A 562 26.44 2.51 46.08
CA PRO A 562 26.31 3.99 45.99
C PRO A 562 27.01 4.64 44.75
N SER A 563 27.43 5.93 44.83
CA SER A 563 27.61 6.90 43.72
C SER A 563 28.97 7.65 43.64
N ALA A 564 29.04 8.67 42.76
CA ALA A 564 30.14 9.61 42.41
C ALA A 564 31.19 9.08 41.38
N GLY A 565 31.83 9.87 40.50
CA GLY A 565 31.86 11.33 40.25
C GLY A 565 32.60 11.65 38.92
N PRO A 566 32.73 12.91 38.48
CA PRO A 566 32.85 13.26 37.04
C PRO A 566 34.28 13.42 36.47
N SER A 567 34.40 13.55 35.14
CA SER A 567 35.61 13.98 34.42
C SER A 567 35.26 14.69 33.10
N GLU A 568 36.13 15.62 32.67
CA GLU A 568 35.84 16.69 31.70
C GLU A 568 36.18 16.37 30.23
N MET A 569 35.77 17.28 29.32
CA MET A 569 36.18 17.31 27.91
C MET A 569 37.65 17.74 27.73
N PRO A 570 38.23 17.52 26.53
CA PRO A 570 39.08 18.52 25.89
C PRO A 570 38.48 19.11 24.61
N LEU A 571 38.94 20.31 24.25
CA LEU A 571 38.51 21.06 23.06
C LEU A 571 39.16 20.59 21.75
N ALA A 572 38.52 21.06 20.67
CA ALA A 572 38.94 21.03 19.27
C ALA A 572 40.41 21.38 18.97
N GLU A 573 40.92 20.78 17.89
CA GLU A 573 41.94 21.38 17.04
C GLU A 573 41.32 21.88 15.73
N THR A 574 41.65 23.12 15.36
CA THR A 574 41.32 23.74 14.08
C THR A 574 42.33 23.35 13.00
N LYS A 575 41.86 23.10 11.78
CA LYS A 575 42.68 23.25 10.57
C LYS A 575 41.91 24.01 9.50
N GLU A 576 42.24 25.29 9.37
CA GLU A 576 42.07 26.01 8.12
C GLU A 576 42.96 25.36 7.04
N VAL A 577 42.40 25.16 5.84
CA VAL A 577 43.19 25.13 4.61
C VAL A 577 42.54 26.08 3.63
N THR A 578 43.27 27.12 3.28
CA THR A 578 42.89 28.14 2.29
C THR A 578 43.06 27.59 0.86
N GLY A 579 42.16 27.97 -0.06
CA GLY A 579 42.19 27.42 -1.43
C GLY A 579 41.07 27.91 -2.33
N THR A 580 41.04 29.21 -2.63
CA THR A 580 40.05 29.83 -3.53
C THR A 580 40.37 29.60 -5.02
N SER A 581 39.37 29.20 -5.82
CA SER A 581 39.23 29.72 -7.19
C SER A 581 37.79 29.61 -7.76
N TRP A 582 37.19 30.78 -8.01
CA TRP A 582 36.40 31.22 -9.18
C TRP A 582 36.24 30.22 -10.35
N ALA A 583 35.14 30.16 -11.13
CA ALA A 583 33.79 30.78 -11.12
C ALA A 583 32.86 29.94 -12.05
N LEU A 584 31.51 29.99 -11.99
CA LEU A 584 30.68 30.95 -12.76
C LEU A 584 29.18 30.80 -12.42
N HIS A 585 28.55 31.92 -12.03
CA HIS A 585 27.20 32.43 -12.38
C HIS A 585 25.95 31.49 -12.36
N SER A 586 24.92 31.76 -11.53
CA SER A 586 23.84 32.79 -11.66
C SER A 586 22.61 32.25 -12.45
N CYS A 587 21.33 32.56 -12.20
CA CYS A 587 20.73 33.60 -11.34
C CYS A 587 19.23 33.32 -11.03
N TYR A 588 18.68 34.12 -10.10
CA TYR A 588 17.28 34.51 -9.82
C TYR A 588 16.44 33.71 -8.80
N PHE A 589 16.21 34.32 -7.63
CA PHE A 589 14.86 34.63 -7.09
C PHE A 589 14.95 35.53 -5.83
N MET A 590 14.83 36.86 -5.98
CA MET A 590 14.55 37.81 -4.88
C MET A 590 13.92 39.11 -5.39
N TRP A 591 12.59 39.20 -5.30
CA TRP A 591 11.74 40.41 -5.16
C TRP A 591 10.27 39.96 -5.31
N ASN A 592 9.27 40.53 -4.65
CA ASN A 592 9.26 41.66 -3.71
C ASN A 592 8.10 41.48 -2.72
N MET A 593 8.17 42.14 -1.56
CA MET A 593 7.04 42.24 -0.62
C MET A 593 6.64 43.71 -0.44
N LEU A 594 5.37 43.94 -0.06
CA LEU A 594 4.73 45.22 0.29
C LEU A 594 4.38 46.16 -0.88
N LEU A 595 3.07 46.33 -1.11
CA LEU A 595 2.37 47.60 -0.82
C LEU A 595 0.85 47.38 -0.82
N PHE A 596 0.18 47.79 0.27
CA PHE A 596 -1.27 47.99 0.33
C PHE A 596 -1.60 49.41 -0.15
N VAL A 597 -2.79 49.61 -0.74
CA VAL A 597 -3.73 50.76 -0.61
C VAL A 597 -4.48 51.07 -1.92
N SER A 598 -5.83 51.06 -1.81
CA SER A 598 -6.87 51.67 -2.68
C SER A 598 -6.86 51.47 -4.21
N CYS A 599 -7.94 50.87 -4.75
CA CYS A 599 -9.00 51.64 -5.45
C CYS A 599 -10.18 50.75 -5.92
N PHE A 600 -11.37 51.01 -5.36
CA PHE A 600 -12.64 50.97 -6.10
C PHE A 600 -12.78 52.34 -6.83
N PRO A 601 -13.53 52.50 -7.95
CA PRO A 601 -14.99 52.34 -7.90
C PRO A 601 -15.76 51.95 -9.19
N LEU A 602 -17.05 51.62 -9.00
CA LEU A 602 -18.22 51.79 -9.91
C LEU A 602 -18.14 51.14 -11.32
N LEU A 603 -19.01 50.18 -11.64
CA LEU A 603 -20.48 50.34 -11.70
C LEU A 603 -21.23 49.04 -11.39
#